data_AF-A0A9J6BFF2-F1
#
_entry.id   AF-A0A9J6BFF2-F1
#
_cell.length_a   1.000
_cell.length_b   1.000
_cell.length_c   1.000
_cell.angle_alpha   90.00
_cell.angle_beta   90.00
_cell.angle_gamma   90.00
#
_symmetry.space_group_name_H-M   'P 1'
#
loop_
_entity.id
_entity.type
_entity.pdbx_description
1 polymer ?
#
loop_
_entity_poly.entity_id
_entity_poly.type
_entity_poly.pdbx_seq_one_letter_code
_entity_poly.pdbx_strand_id
1 'polypeptide(L)'
;MLLINRKIFLVLLILSCFVLIFFYIWSSLNFKERIIKQDNFLPLFNTQSSNVNNAHNFDENLVVIYNRVPKTASTSFVNLTYGLCKKNQFHVLHINVTGNNHVLSLPNQMKFVRNITGWTAMKPAFYHGHLAFLDFSK
;
A
#
# COMPACT_ATOMS: atom_id res chain seq x y z
N MET A 1 7.82 -25.68 -50.90
CA MET A 1 6.56 -25.43 -50.16
C MET A 1 6.77 -25.30 -48.65
N LEU A 2 7.45 -26.23 -47.98
CA LEU A 2 7.68 -26.21 -46.52
C LEU A 2 8.40 -24.96 -45.96
N LEU A 3 9.39 -24.42 -46.68
CA LEU A 3 10.14 -23.22 -46.24
C LEU A 3 9.31 -21.93 -46.28
N ILE A 4 8.37 -21.81 -47.22
CA ILE A 4 7.48 -20.65 -47.36
C ILE A 4 6.49 -20.63 -46.19
N ASN A 5 5.92 -21.78 -45.83
CA ASN A 5 4.99 -21.90 -44.70
C ASN A 5 5.66 -21.58 -43.35
N ARG A 6 6.95 -21.91 -43.18
CA ARG A 6 7.72 -21.54 -41.97
C ARG A 6 7.95 -20.03 -41.86
N LYS A 7 8.22 -19.34 -42.97
CA LYS A 7 8.38 -17.87 -42.98
C LYS A 7 7.05 -17.17 -42.66
N ILE A 8 5.95 -17.64 -43.22
CA ILE A 8 4.60 -17.11 -42.92
C ILE A 8 4.25 -17.31 -41.43
N PHE A 9 4.55 -18.48 -40.87
CA PHE A 9 4.32 -18.75 -39.45
C PHE A 9 5.13 -17.82 -38.53
N LEU A 10 6.40 -17.56 -38.85
CA LEU A 10 7.24 -16.62 -38.08
C LEU A 10 6.70 -15.19 -38.13
N VAL A 11 6.21 -14.74 -39.30
CA VAL A 11 5.61 -13.40 -39.43
C VAL A 11 4.33 -13.28 -38.58
N LEU A 12 3.48 -14.32 -38.56
CA LEU A 12 2.27 -14.33 -37.73
C LEU A 12 2.59 -14.31 -36.22
N LEU A 13 3.65 -15.01 -35.80
CA LEU A 13 4.08 -15.03 -34.40
C LEU A 13 4.60 -13.66 -33.95
N ILE A 14 5.39 -13.01 -34.81
CA ILE A 14 5.89 -11.65 -34.56
C ILE A 14 4.71 -10.66 -34.45
N LEU A 15 3.75 -10.74 -35.37
CA LEU A 15 2.56 -9.88 -35.37
C LEU A 15 1.73 -10.07 -34.08
N SER A 16 1.52 -11.32 -33.66
CA SER A 16 0.82 -11.64 -32.41
C SER A 16 1.54 -11.05 -31.18
N CYS A 17 2.87 -11.15 -31.15
CA CYS A 17 3.67 -10.55 -30.08
C CYS A 17 3.53 -9.03 -30.02
N PHE A 18 3.52 -8.35 -31.17
CA PHE A 18 3.25 -6.91 -31.24
C PHE A 18 1.86 -6.53 -30.73
N VAL A 19 0.83 -7.32 -31.06
CA VAL A 19 -0.54 -7.11 -30.54
C VAL A 19 -0.59 -7.24 -29.02
N LEU A 20 0.08 -8.25 -28.45
CA LEU A 20 0.14 -8.45 -27.00
C LEU A 20 0.90 -7.31 -26.30
N ILE A 21 2.02 -6.85 -26.87
CA ILE A 21 2.78 -5.72 -26.34
C ILE A 21 1.94 -4.44 -26.40
N PHE A 22 1.25 -4.19 -27.50
CA PHE A 22 0.35 -3.05 -27.63
C PHE A 22 -0.76 -3.09 -26.58
N PHE A 23 -1.40 -4.25 -26.38
CA PHE A 23 -2.44 -4.42 -25.38
C PHE A 23 -1.91 -4.23 -23.94
N TYR A 24 -0.70 -4.70 -23.66
CA TYR A 24 -0.04 -4.47 -22.37
C TYR A 24 0.23 -2.98 -22.11
N ILE A 25 0.79 -2.27 -23.11
CA ILE A 25 1.04 -0.82 -23.00
C ILE A 25 -0.27 -0.06 -22.83
N TRP A 26 -1.29 -0.39 -23.63
CA TRP A 26 -2.63 0.19 -23.51
C TRP A 26 -3.23 -0.02 -22.13
N SER A 27 -3.15 -1.25 -21.61
CA SER A 27 -3.63 -1.58 -20.26
C SER A 27 -2.88 -0.81 -19.18
N SER A 28 -1.55 -0.72 -19.28
CA SER A 28 -0.71 0.04 -18.34
C SER A 28 -1.03 1.55 -18.34
N LEU A 29 -1.28 2.13 -19.52
CA LEU A 29 -1.68 3.53 -19.66
C LEU A 29 -3.07 3.78 -19.06
N ASN A 30 -4.05 2.94 -19.36
CA ASN A 30 -5.39 3.04 -18.77
C ASN A 30 -5.38 2.84 -17.25
N PHE A 31 -4.50 1.98 -16.74
CA PHE A 31 -4.32 1.80 -15.30
C PHE A 31 -3.77 3.07 -14.65
N LYS A 32 -2.75 3.71 -15.27
CA LYS A 32 -2.20 4.99 -14.81
C LYS A 32 -3.24 6.11 -14.85
N GLU A 33 -4.07 6.16 -15.88
CA GLU A 33 -5.15 7.14 -16.00
C GLU A 33 -6.24 6.94 -14.94
N ARG A 34 -6.58 5.70 -14.58
CA ARG A 34 -7.51 5.43 -13.46
C ARG A 34 -6.97 5.91 -12.10
N ILE A 35 -5.67 5.77 -11.86
CA ILE A 35 -5.03 6.33 -10.65
C ILE A 35 -5.10 7.86 -10.64
N ILE A 36 -4.80 8.51 -11.77
CA ILE A 36 -4.88 9.98 -11.90
C ILE A 36 -6.34 10.48 -11.78
N LYS A 37 -7.31 9.75 -12.33
CA LYS A 37 -8.73 10.10 -12.23
C LYS A 37 -9.28 9.92 -10.80
N GLN A 38 -8.70 9.02 -10.00
CA GLN A 38 -9.03 8.88 -8.58
C GLN A 38 -8.49 10.06 -7.75
N ASP A 39 -7.32 10.61 -8.11
CA ASP A 39 -6.86 11.90 -7.55
C ASP A 39 -7.83 13.05 -7.90
N ASN A 40 -8.48 12.99 -9.08
CA ASN A 40 -9.52 13.95 -9.48
C ASN A 40 -10.92 13.66 -8.89
N PHE A 41 -11.10 12.61 -8.08
CA PHE A 41 -12.33 12.33 -7.34
C PHE A 41 -12.35 12.99 -5.94
N LEU A 42 -11.30 13.75 -5.61
CA LEU A 42 -11.21 14.61 -4.42
C LEU A 42 -12.06 15.92 -4.43
N PRO A 43 -12.78 16.38 -5.48
CA PRO A 43 -13.58 17.60 -5.34
C PRO A 43 -14.92 17.37 -4.61
N LEU A 44 -15.36 16.13 -4.35
CA LEU A 44 -16.64 15.89 -3.67
C LEU A 44 -16.60 16.03 -2.14
N PHE A 45 -15.41 16.07 -1.53
CA PHE A 45 -15.26 16.31 -0.08
C PHE A 45 -15.05 17.79 0.29
N ASN A 46 -15.06 18.70 -0.69
CA ASN A 46 -14.85 20.13 -0.48
C ASN A 46 -16.13 20.96 -0.33
N THR A 47 -17.27 20.34 0.02
CA THR A 47 -18.49 21.10 0.38
C THR A 47 -18.62 21.20 1.90
N GLN A 48 -17.69 21.95 2.51
CA GLN A 48 -17.85 22.82 3.68
C GLN A 48 -16.47 23.39 4.05
N SER A 49 -15.87 24.16 3.14
CA SER A 49 -14.80 25.09 3.48
C SER A 49 -15.38 26.30 4.21
N SER A 50 -15.69 26.11 5.50
CA SER A 50 -15.65 27.22 6.45
C SER A 50 -14.19 27.49 6.75
N ASN A 51 -13.74 28.73 6.51
CA ASN A 51 -12.43 29.30 6.82
C ASN A 51 -11.61 28.54 7.87
N VAL A 52 -10.80 27.60 7.40
CA VAL A 52 -9.80 26.92 8.23
C VAL A 52 -8.51 26.90 7.43
N ASN A 53 -7.68 27.93 7.64
CA ASN A 53 -6.24 27.87 7.38
C ASN A 53 -5.56 26.89 8.35
N ASN A 54 -6.13 25.71 8.60
CA ASN A 54 -5.40 24.63 9.23
C ASN A 54 -4.69 23.93 8.09
N ALA A 55 -3.44 24.32 7.85
CA ALA A 55 -2.45 23.33 7.47
C ALA A 55 -2.72 22.11 8.36
N HIS A 56 -3.09 20.97 7.77
CA HIS A 56 -3.24 19.74 8.51
C HIS A 56 -1.87 19.44 9.13
N ASN A 57 -1.66 19.94 10.34
CA ASN A 57 -0.49 19.67 11.15
C ASN A 57 -0.74 18.27 11.72
N PHE A 58 -0.65 17.27 10.86
CA PHE A 58 -0.62 15.89 11.29
C PHE A 58 0.51 15.80 12.29
N ASP A 59 0.19 15.41 13.52
CA ASP A 59 1.17 15.27 14.59
C ASP A 59 2.35 14.46 14.02
N GLU A 60 3.53 15.07 13.98
CA GLU A 60 4.75 14.43 13.48
C GLU A 60 5.04 13.13 14.25
N ASN A 61 4.45 12.98 15.45
CA ASN A 61 4.53 11.81 16.30
C ASN A 61 3.39 10.81 16.14
N LEU A 62 2.47 11.01 15.19
CA LEU A 62 1.32 10.14 14.98
C LEU A 62 1.76 8.71 14.62
N VAL A 63 1.21 7.75 15.35
CA VAL A 63 1.38 6.34 15.07
C VAL A 63 0.02 5.68 14.94
N VAL A 64 -0.18 4.95 13.84
CA VAL A 64 -1.35 4.08 13.62
C VAL A 64 -0.90 2.64 13.65
N ILE A 65 -1.59 1.81 14.43
CA ILE A 65 -1.33 0.36 14.50
C ILE A 65 -2.54 -0.38 13.93
N TYR A 66 -2.33 -1.05 12.79
CA TYR A 66 -3.30 -1.90 12.14
C TYR A 66 -3.04 -3.37 12.45
N ASN A 67 -3.68 -3.85 13.52
CA ASN A 67 -3.71 -5.25 13.92
C ASN A 67 -4.57 -6.05 12.93
N ARG A 68 -3.98 -6.43 11.79
CA ARG A 68 -4.71 -6.96 10.65
C ARG A 68 -5.19 -8.39 10.90
N VAL A 69 -6.48 -8.60 10.62
CA VAL A 69 -7.10 -9.93 10.64
C VAL A 69 -6.81 -10.66 9.31
N PRO A 70 -6.47 -11.96 9.33
CA PRO A 70 -6.33 -12.75 8.11
C PRO A 70 -7.62 -12.78 7.30
N LYS A 71 -7.51 -12.78 5.97
CA LYS A 71 -8.62 -12.99 5.03
C LYS A 71 -9.72 -11.92 5.04
N THR A 72 -9.47 -10.73 5.61
CA THR A 72 -10.42 -9.60 5.62
C THR A 72 -10.08 -8.51 4.60
N ALA A 73 -9.51 -8.88 3.45
CA ALA A 73 -8.95 -7.94 2.47
C ALA A 73 -7.84 -7.01 3.03
N SER A 74 -7.24 -7.37 4.18
CA SER A 74 -6.20 -6.58 4.83
C SER A 74 -4.96 -6.35 3.96
N THR A 75 -4.64 -7.27 3.04
CA THR A 75 -3.55 -7.10 2.06
C THR A 75 -3.86 -5.96 1.09
N SER A 76 -5.10 -5.86 0.61
CA SER A 76 -5.52 -4.80 -0.30
C SER A 76 -5.42 -3.43 0.37
N PHE A 77 -5.85 -3.33 1.63
CA PHE A 77 -5.75 -2.09 2.40
C PHE A 77 -4.29 -1.67 2.66
N VAL A 78 -3.43 -2.61 3.06
CA VAL A 78 -2.01 -2.34 3.28
C VAL A 78 -1.31 -1.89 1.99
N ASN A 79 -1.63 -2.49 0.84
CA ASN A 79 -1.07 -2.06 -0.44
C ASN A 79 -1.43 -0.60 -0.78
N LEU A 80 -2.62 -0.13 -0.41
CA LEU A 80 -2.98 1.28 -0.54
C LEU A 80 -2.07 2.17 0.32
N THR A 81 -1.79 1.77 1.56
CA THR A 81 -0.89 2.55 2.44
C THR A 81 0.52 2.65 1.88
N TYR A 82 1.06 1.57 1.29
CA TYR A 82 2.36 1.60 0.60
C TYR A 82 2.36 2.52 -0.63
N GLY A 83 1.24 2.63 -1.34
CA GLY A 83 1.11 3.55 -2.47
C GLY A 83 1.10 5.03 -2.05
N LEU A 84 0.59 5.32 -0.85
CA LEU A 84 0.40 6.69 -0.36
C LEU A 84 1.56 7.19 0.52
N CYS A 85 2.33 6.29 1.13
CA CYS A 85 3.34 6.64 2.15
C CYS A 85 4.39 7.65 1.65
N LYS A 86 4.84 7.51 0.40
CA LYS A 86 5.82 8.41 -0.20
C LYS A 86 5.25 9.81 -0.47
N LYS A 87 4.00 9.90 -0.96
CA LYS A 87 3.33 11.17 -1.29
C LYS A 87 2.98 11.96 -0.01
N ASN A 88 2.59 11.23 1.04
CA ASN A 88 2.10 11.81 2.28
C ASN A 88 3.16 11.81 3.41
N GLN A 89 4.41 11.46 3.09
CA GLN A 89 5.57 11.54 3.98
C GLN A 89 5.38 10.80 5.33
N PHE A 90 4.87 9.57 5.29
CA PHE A 90 4.80 8.68 6.47
C PHE A 90 5.45 7.34 6.18
N HIS A 91 5.75 6.57 7.22
CA HIS A 91 6.41 5.26 7.11
C HIS A 91 5.42 4.12 7.26
N VAL A 92 5.61 3.03 6.51
CA VAL A 92 4.80 1.80 6.63
C VAL A 92 5.70 0.65 7.04
N LEU A 93 5.41 0.03 8.19
CA LEU A 93 6.22 -1.04 8.76
C LEU A 93 5.39 -2.30 9.00
N HIS A 94 5.93 -3.45 8.61
CA HIS A 94 5.31 -4.75 8.87
C HIS A 94 5.86 -5.36 10.17
N ILE A 95 4.96 -5.80 11.05
CA ILE A 95 5.26 -6.52 12.28
C ILE A 95 5.17 -8.00 11.99
N ASN A 96 6.30 -8.70 12.15
CA ASN A 96 6.36 -10.15 12.06
C ASN A 96 6.43 -10.78 13.46
N VAL A 97 5.64 -11.81 13.70
CA VAL A 97 5.65 -12.56 14.96
C VAL A 97 6.05 -14.01 14.69
N THR A 98 7.04 -14.51 15.42
CA THR A 98 7.55 -15.88 15.26
C THR A 98 6.43 -16.91 15.42
N GLY A 99 6.37 -17.88 14.50
CA GLY A 99 5.37 -18.94 14.50
C GLY A 99 3.96 -18.47 14.12
N ASN A 100 3.80 -17.25 13.59
CA ASN A 100 2.50 -16.63 13.30
C ASN A 100 1.55 -16.62 14.50
N ASN A 101 2.11 -16.55 15.72
CA ASN A 101 1.31 -16.38 16.93
C ASN A 101 0.71 -14.97 16.93
N HIS A 102 -0.55 -14.86 17.34
CA HIS A 102 -1.23 -13.57 17.46
C HIS A 102 -0.97 -12.91 18.83
N VAL A 103 -0.57 -13.66 19.85
CA VAL A 103 -0.28 -13.13 21.18
C VAL A 103 1.23 -12.97 21.38
N LEU A 104 1.67 -11.77 21.71
CA LEU A 104 3.04 -11.49 22.10
C LEU A 104 3.27 -11.92 23.56
N SER A 105 4.45 -12.47 23.87
CA SER A 105 4.87 -12.65 25.27
C SER A 105 5.06 -11.30 25.96
N LEU A 106 4.95 -11.25 27.29
CA LEU A 106 5.09 -10.01 28.05
C LEU A 106 6.42 -9.25 27.76
N PRO A 107 7.59 -9.91 27.68
CA PRO A 107 8.83 -9.21 27.30
C PRO A 107 8.76 -8.61 25.89
N ASN A 108 8.11 -9.29 24.94
CA ASN A 108 7.95 -8.81 23.58
C ASN A 108 6.95 -7.66 23.49
N GLN A 109 5.88 -7.67 24.29
CA GLN A 109 4.95 -6.54 24.41
C GLN A 109 5.69 -5.29 24.90
N MET A 110 6.48 -5.40 25.97
CA MET A 110 7.29 -4.29 26.49
C MET A 110 8.28 -3.77 25.46
N LYS A 111 8.97 -4.66 24.74
CA LYS A 111 9.90 -4.28 23.68
C LYS A 111 9.19 -3.58 22.52
N PHE A 112 8.01 -4.09 22.14
CA PHE A 112 7.20 -3.52 21.07
C PHE A 112 6.72 -2.10 21.41
N VAL A 113 6.19 -1.88 22.62
CA VAL A 113 5.76 -0.56 23.11
C VAL A 113 6.93 0.42 23.13
N ARG A 114 8.08 0.01 23.68
CA ARG A 114 9.29 0.86 23.73
C ARG A 114 9.80 1.22 22.34
N ASN A 115 9.78 0.29 21.40
CA ASN A 115 10.23 0.54 20.04
C ASN A 115 9.28 1.50 19.31
N ILE A 116 7.97 1.29 19.36
CA ILE A 116 7.00 2.13 18.66
C ILE A 116 7.00 3.56 19.23
N THR A 117 7.06 3.70 20.56
CA THR A 117 7.01 5.01 21.20
C THR A 117 8.34 5.76 21.05
N GLY A 118 9.48 5.06 21.19
CA GLY A 118 10.83 5.65 21.19
C GLY A 118 11.46 5.87 19.81
N TRP A 119 10.98 5.21 18.76
CA TRP A 119 11.57 5.33 17.42
C TRP A 119 11.06 6.57 16.66
N THR A 120 11.51 7.75 17.10
CA THR A 120 11.09 9.05 16.53
C THR A 120 11.38 9.19 15.04
N ALA A 121 12.51 8.67 14.56
CA ALA A 121 12.90 8.74 13.14
C ALA A 121 11.94 8.04 12.17
N MET A 122 11.09 7.14 12.65
CA MET A 122 10.08 6.46 11.82
C MET A 122 8.71 7.13 11.87
N LYS A 123 8.53 8.18 12.68
CA LYS A 123 7.25 8.88 12.79
C LYS A 123 7.13 9.98 11.73
N PRO A 124 5.92 10.23 11.18
CA PRO A 124 4.67 9.51 11.43
C PRO A 124 4.69 8.10 10.80
N ALA A 125 4.05 7.14 11.48
CA ALA A 125 4.18 5.72 11.17
C ALA A 125 2.84 4.96 11.11
N PHE A 126 2.74 4.03 10.17
CA PHE A 126 1.68 3.04 10.06
C PHE A 126 2.29 1.64 10.22
N TYR A 127 2.02 1.00 11.35
CA TYR A 127 2.44 -0.38 11.61
C TYR A 127 1.31 -1.35 11.26
N HIS A 128 1.62 -2.47 10.61
CA HIS A 128 0.63 -3.53 10.35
C HIS A 128 1.19 -4.91 10.63
N GLY A 129 0.37 -5.82 11.13
CA GLY A 129 0.79 -7.21 11.36
C GLY A 129 -0.31 -8.07 11.95
N HIS A 130 -0.05 -9.37 12.03
CA HIS A 130 -0.97 -10.34 12.63
C HIS A 130 -0.70 -10.46 14.13
N LEU A 131 -1.26 -9.53 14.90
CA LEU A 131 -1.18 -9.52 16.36
C LEU A 131 -2.54 -9.17 16.97
N ALA A 132 -2.79 -9.65 18.18
CA ALA A 132 -3.92 -9.27 19.00
C ALA A 132 -3.78 -7.82 19.46
N PHE A 133 -4.89 -7.25 19.93
CA PHE A 133 -4.87 -5.94 20.57
C PHE A 133 -3.89 -5.91 21.74
N LEU A 134 -3.08 -4.86 21.79
CA LEU A 134 -2.20 -4.56 22.89
C LEU A 134 -2.65 -3.25 23.52
N ASP A 135 -2.83 -3.26 24.84
CA ASP A 135 -3.18 -2.09 25.62
C ASP A 135 -1.91 -1.32 25.99
N PHE A 136 -1.74 -0.12 25.44
CA PHE A 136 -0.58 0.75 25.70
C PHE A 136 -0.73 1.57 26.99
N SER A 137 -1.89 1.49 27.66
CA SER A 137 -2.15 2.21 28.92
C SER A 137 -1.68 1.46 30.17
N LYS A 138 -1.33 0.18 30.02
CA LYS A 138 -0.86 -0.72 31.08
C LYS A 138 0.63 -1.00 30.92
#